data_AF-A0A8H5YP80-F1
#
_entry.id   AF-A0A8H5YP80-F1
#
_cell.length_a   1.000
_cell.length_b   1.000
_cell.length_c   1.000
_cell.angle_alpha   90.00
_cell.angle_beta   90.00
_cell.angle_gamma   90.00
#
_symmetry.space_group_name_H-M   'P 1'
#
loop_
_entity.id
_entity.type
_entity.pdbx_description
1 polymer ?
#
loop_
_entity_poly.entity_id
_entity_poly.type
_entity_poly.pdbx_seq_one_letter_code
_entity_poly.pdbx_strand_id
1 'polypeptide(L)'
;MAMENGDKPWFDDDDEGEDDEDMHSHGTCGAGKALGTRFGVSKKATLIVVRMHEVTSEEFQAALELILADLEDHPERQKKSVVTMSLTLGQDWEEDDNLPDFTELFQKLFAMDVPLVCISGNIEEGFEEPEVDEYPPLMEGPDLPLIVVGSVDSTGNRSEFSKGGPHVTLHAVGDPIECLPRDSKDPVERAGTSYGMPIDIIKSFLKLTQASTAAPQVAGEIANLLSYEKVPFDTSDGNLVKNLKTYLQSDAASWERYPGSRVLWNGVREENNPRETVKCNGLETDRYVEQEEVKHLIEDEFCPEVGSSRGLRRQGSALSRTYNIDTPNKVTLSVSLDQGHSVTDCVKYLMMTMYNCYRVDNDPSDYKGGGQTIVGDATYEVYPGSLRSPSRYGKQAGCDSTYKFTFNEYWVWGHGWASSDHGEALKEEIKGCALLPDTWKFTYGIGEDGREWTARFRTGGFQKSCVSNAVGKASGIGDFGCAGSG
;
A
#
# COMPACT_ATOMS: atom_id res chain seq x y z
N MET A 1 -20.93 -31.83 18.09
CA MET A 1 -21.60 -30.68 18.73
C MET A 1 -20.90 -30.34 20.05
N ALA A 2 -20.03 -29.32 20.10
CA ALA A 2 -19.43 -28.82 21.34
C ALA A 2 -20.48 -28.42 22.41
N MET A 3 -21.70 -28.10 21.97
CA MET A 3 -22.83 -27.79 22.85
C MET A 3 -23.49 -29.03 23.49
N GLU A 4 -23.44 -30.21 22.89
CA GLU A 4 -23.90 -31.45 23.56
C GLU A 4 -22.92 -31.89 24.66
N ASN A 5 -21.65 -31.47 24.55
CA ASN A 5 -20.58 -31.84 25.46
C ASN A 5 -20.42 -30.91 26.67
N GLY A 6 -21.15 -29.79 26.72
CA GLY A 6 -21.10 -28.86 27.86
C GLY A 6 -19.79 -28.08 27.95
N ASP A 7 -19.13 -27.86 26.81
CA ASP A 7 -17.86 -27.16 26.74
C ASP A 7 -18.03 -25.69 27.17
N LYS A 8 -17.12 -25.21 28.03
CA LYS A 8 -17.15 -23.83 28.53
C LYS A 8 -16.87 -22.87 27.36
N PRO A 9 -17.39 -21.62 27.38
CA PRO A 9 -17.18 -20.63 26.32
C PRO A 9 -15.72 -20.23 26.06
N TRP A 10 -14.77 -20.80 26.81
CA TRP A 10 -13.34 -20.61 26.69
C TRP A 10 -12.66 -21.92 27.11
N PHE A 11 -12.22 -22.71 26.13
CA PHE A 11 -11.19 -23.72 26.34
C PHE A 11 -9.95 -23.26 25.57
N ASP A 12 -8.84 -23.15 26.31
CA ASP A 12 -7.50 -23.11 25.77
C ASP A 12 -7.20 -24.56 25.35
N ASP A 13 -7.29 -24.87 24.06
CA ASP A 13 -6.69 -26.10 23.55
C ASP A 13 -5.18 -25.84 23.50
N ASP A 14 -4.51 -26.16 24.60
CA ASP A 14 -3.06 -26.30 24.69
C ASP A 14 -2.60 -27.62 24.02
N ASP A 15 -3.23 -28.05 22.93
CA ASP A 15 -2.71 -29.16 22.13
C ASP A 15 -1.53 -28.61 21.31
N GLU A 16 -0.34 -28.73 21.90
CA GLU A 16 0.99 -28.42 21.35
C GLU A 16 1.35 -29.28 20.11
N GLY A 17 0.40 -29.59 19.24
CA GLY A 17 0.54 -30.62 18.24
C GLY A 17 -0.46 -30.55 17.10
N GLU A 18 -0.65 -29.39 16.48
CA GLU A 18 -0.87 -29.21 15.04
C GLU A 18 -0.80 -27.70 14.72
N ASP A 19 -0.43 -27.34 13.50
CA ASP A 19 0.02 -26.01 13.05
C ASP A 19 -1.10 -24.92 13.04
N ASP A 20 -1.89 -24.81 14.11
CA ASP A 20 -3.16 -24.05 14.20
C ASP A 20 -3.09 -22.74 14.99
N GLU A 21 -1.90 -22.27 15.41
CA GLU A 21 -1.73 -20.93 16.03
C GLU A 21 -2.28 -19.79 15.15
N ASP A 22 -2.39 -20.04 13.83
CA ASP A 22 -2.65 -19.05 12.80
C ASP A 22 -4.15 -18.72 12.56
N MET A 23 -5.08 -19.69 12.64
CA MET A 23 -6.53 -19.38 12.56
C MET A 23 -7.04 -18.61 13.78
N HIS A 24 -6.38 -18.75 14.93
CA HIS A 24 -6.79 -18.13 16.20
C HIS A 24 -6.66 -16.60 16.22
N SER A 25 -5.85 -16.01 15.35
CA SER A 25 -5.66 -14.54 15.26
C SER A 25 -6.65 -13.85 14.32
N HIS A 26 -7.31 -14.62 13.44
CA HIS A 26 -8.14 -14.09 12.35
C HIS A 26 -9.36 -13.31 12.86
N GLY A 27 -10.12 -13.90 13.78
CA GLY A 27 -11.26 -13.25 14.42
C GLY A 27 -10.87 -12.00 15.23
N THR A 28 -9.70 -12.03 15.88
CA THR A 28 -9.16 -10.89 16.65
C THR A 28 -8.81 -9.72 15.73
N CYS A 29 -8.16 -9.99 14.60
CA CYS A 29 -7.83 -8.99 13.59
C CYS A 29 -9.11 -8.35 13.00
N GLY A 30 -10.09 -9.16 12.62
CA GLY A 30 -11.39 -8.70 12.13
C GLY A 30 -12.14 -7.84 13.16
N ALA A 31 -12.29 -8.33 14.39
CA ALA A 31 -12.91 -7.57 15.49
C ALA A 31 -12.15 -6.26 15.77
N GLY A 32 -10.81 -6.29 15.73
CA GLY A 32 -9.96 -5.12 15.88
C GLY A 32 -10.20 -4.05 14.82
N LYS A 33 -10.55 -4.46 13.59
CA LYS A 33 -10.88 -3.56 12.47
C LYS A 33 -12.32 -3.04 12.51
N ALA A 34 -13.26 -3.85 12.99
CA ALA A 34 -14.62 -3.39 13.21
C ALA A 34 -14.70 -2.36 14.35
N LEU A 35 -14.13 -2.67 15.51
CA LEU A 35 -14.43 -1.95 16.76
C LEU A 35 -13.25 -1.77 17.73
N GLY A 36 -12.04 -2.18 17.35
CA GLY A 36 -10.85 -1.97 18.16
C GLY A 36 -10.60 -0.49 18.51
N THR A 37 -10.11 -0.22 19.71
CA THR A 37 -9.91 1.16 20.19
C THR A 37 -8.86 1.93 19.37
N ARG A 38 -7.86 1.23 18.83
CA ARG A 38 -6.79 1.82 18.01
C ARG A 38 -7.20 1.92 16.54
N PHE A 39 -7.57 0.79 15.93
CA PHE A 39 -7.76 0.64 14.48
C PHE A 39 -9.21 0.42 14.03
N GLY A 40 -10.15 0.36 14.96
CA GLY A 40 -11.55 0.06 14.67
C GLY A 40 -12.32 1.23 14.09
N VAL A 41 -13.23 0.92 13.17
CA VAL A 41 -14.15 1.89 12.56
C VAL A 41 -15.21 2.36 13.57
N SER A 42 -15.76 1.45 14.39
CA SER A 42 -16.75 1.76 15.43
C SER A 42 -16.22 1.47 16.84
N LYS A 43 -15.41 2.39 17.36
CA LYS A 43 -14.67 2.23 18.64
C LYS A 43 -15.55 2.06 19.89
N LYS A 44 -16.87 2.23 19.77
CA LYS A 44 -17.83 2.14 20.88
C LYS A 44 -18.89 1.05 20.67
N ALA A 45 -18.81 0.30 19.56
CA ALA A 45 -19.69 -0.84 19.36
C ALA A 45 -19.42 -1.93 20.41
N THR A 46 -20.44 -2.72 20.72
CA THR A 46 -20.32 -3.91 21.56
C THR A 46 -20.06 -5.12 20.68
N LEU A 47 -19.06 -5.93 21.03
CA LEU A 47 -18.76 -7.18 20.35
C LEU A 47 -19.53 -8.33 21.00
N ILE A 48 -20.23 -9.11 20.20
CA ILE A 48 -20.74 -10.43 20.57
C ILE A 48 -20.00 -11.43 19.68
N VAL A 49 -19.32 -12.40 20.30
CA VAL A 49 -18.55 -13.41 19.59
C VAL A 49 -19.39 -14.66 19.45
N VAL A 50 -19.58 -15.11 18.21
CA VAL A 50 -20.13 -16.44 17.88
C VAL A 50 -18.99 -17.22 17.26
N ARG A 51 -18.52 -18.26 17.97
CA ARG A 51 -17.38 -19.07 17.57
C ARG A 51 -17.87 -20.36 16.91
N MET A 52 -17.33 -20.64 15.74
CA MET A 52 -17.36 -21.97 15.12
C MET A 52 -16.09 -22.72 15.55
N HIS A 53 -16.22 -24.01 15.84
CA HIS A 53 -15.11 -24.92 16.08
C HIS A 53 -14.51 -25.42 14.76
N GLU A 54 -15.34 -25.66 13.75
CA GLU A 54 -14.95 -26.09 12.41
C GLU A 54 -15.68 -25.26 11.34
N VAL A 55 -15.06 -25.12 10.18
CA VAL A 55 -15.65 -24.38 9.04
C VAL A 55 -16.55 -25.32 8.24
N THR A 56 -17.73 -25.63 8.79
CA THR A 56 -18.74 -26.54 8.19
C THR A 56 -20.11 -25.89 8.05
N SER A 57 -20.98 -26.50 7.23
CA SER A 57 -22.37 -26.08 7.02
C SER A 57 -23.21 -26.17 8.27
N GLU A 58 -23.10 -27.29 8.99
CA GLU A 58 -23.81 -27.50 10.25
C GLU A 58 -23.43 -26.46 11.32
N GLU A 59 -22.15 -26.14 11.46
CA GLU A 59 -21.73 -25.15 12.46
C GLU A 59 -22.10 -23.71 12.08
N PHE A 60 -22.06 -23.37 10.79
CA PHE A 60 -22.51 -22.06 10.34
C PHE A 60 -24.03 -21.89 10.54
N GLN A 61 -24.81 -22.94 10.28
CA GLN A 61 -26.23 -22.95 10.56
C GLN A 61 -26.49 -22.75 12.06
N ALA A 62 -25.82 -23.54 12.92
CA ALA A 62 -25.93 -23.40 14.37
C ALA A 62 -25.54 -21.99 14.85
N ALA A 63 -24.51 -21.38 14.26
CA ALA A 63 -24.12 -20.02 14.55
C ALA A 63 -25.22 -19.00 14.19
N LEU A 64 -25.87 -19.13 13.03
CA LEU A 64 -27.00 -18.27 12.64
C LEU A 64 -28.20 -18.47 13.57
N GLU A 65 -28.53 -19.70 13.94
CA GLU A 65 -29.61 -20.00 14.88
C GLU A 65 -29.36 -19.38 16.26
N LEU A 66 -28.12 -19.40 16.75
CA LEU A 66 -27.73 -18.73 18.00
C LEU A 66 -27.88 -17.21 17.91
N ILE A 67 -27.49 -16.61 16.79
CA ILE A 67 -27.67 -15.17 16.56
C ILE A 67 -29.16 -14.80 16.57
N LEU A 68 -30.00 -15.58 15.89
CA LEU A 68 -31.45 -15.36 15.86
C LEU A 68 -32.06 -15.49 17.26
N ALA A 69 -31.70 -16.54 18.01
CA ALA A 69 -32.17 -16.72 19.38
C ALA A 69 -31.77 -15.55 20.29
N ASP A 70 -30.52 -15.06 20.20
CA ASP A 70 -30.09 -13.89 20.96
C ASP A 70 -30.87 -12.62 20.60
N LEU A 71 -31.19 -12.41 19.32
CA LEU A 71 -31.99 -11.27 18.84
C LEU A 71 -33.47 -11.37 19.22
N GLU A 72 -34.00 -12.57 19.37
CA GLU A 72 -35.36 -12.82 19.88
C GLU A 72 -35.45 -12.55 21.38
N ASP A 73 -34.44 -13.00 22.14
CA ASP A 73 -34.34 -12.76 23.59
C ASP A 73 -34.02 -11.30 23.93
N HIS A 74 -33.37 -10.57 23.02
CA HIS A 74 -32.95 -9.17 23.16
C HIS A 74 -33.49 -8.29 22.03
N PRO A 75 -34.81 -8.02 21.99
CA PRO A 75 -35.43 -7.25 20.92
C PRO A 75 -34.89 -5.81 20.80
N GLU A 76 -34.26 -5.26 21.85
CA GLU A 76 -33.59 -3.95 21.79
C GLU A 76 -32.35 -3.92 20.89
N ARG A 77 -31.80 -5.09 20.53
CA ARG A 77 -30.67 -5.24 19.61
C ARG A 77 -31.09 -5.23 18.14
N GLN A 78 -32.36 -5.55 17.85
CA GLN A 78 -32.90 -5.47 16.50
C GLN A 78 -32.79 -4.04 15.96
N LYS A 79 -32.50 -3.87 14.66
CA LYS A 79 -32.16 -2.58 14.00
C LYS A 79 -30.89 -1.88 14.52
N LYS A 80 -30.22 -2.42 15.56
CA LYS A 80 -29.02 -1.84 16.19
C LYS A 80 -27.80 -2.75 16.13
N SER A 81 -27.98 -3.97 15.64
CA SER A 81 -26.93 -4.97 15.44
C SER A 81 -26.56 -5.11 13.96
N VAL A 82 -25.36 -5.63 13.72
CA VAL A 82 -24.87 -6.05 12.41
C VAL A 82 -24.10 -7.35 12.59
N VAL A 83 -24.34 -8.32 11.72
CA VAL A 83 -23.59 -9.58 11.68
C VAL A 83 -22.46 -9.42 10.67
N THR A 84 -21.24 -9.84 11.02
CA THR A 84 -20.09 -9.83 10.11
C THR A 84 -19.48 -11.22 10.04
N MET A 85 -19.18 -11.66 8.82
CA MET A 85 -18.58 -12.94 8.52
C MET A 85 -17.35 -12.70 7.64
N SER A 86 -16.19 -13.09 8.16
CA SER A 86 -14.90 -12.87 7.52
C SER A 86 -14.37 -14.14 6.85
N LEU A 87 -15.24 -15.08 6.51
CA LEU A 87 -14.89 -16.34 5.88
C LEU A 87 -15.89 -16.67 4.78
N THR A 88 -15.47 -17.51 3.85
CA THR A 88 -16.31 -18.11 2.82
C THR A 88 -16.30 -19.63 2.99
N LEU A 89 -17.27 -20.26 2.34
CA LEU A 89 -17.54 -21.68 2.42
C LEU A 89 -17.53 -22.21 0.97
N GLY A 90 -16.76 -23.28 0.74
CA GLY A 90 -16.49 -23.81 -0.60
C GLY A 90 -17.74 -24.34 -1.32
N GLN A 91 -17.62 -24.58 -2.63
CA GLN A 91 -18.72 -25.03 -3.50
C GLN A 91 -19.29 -26.41 -3.17
N ASP A 92 -18.52 -27.27 -2.49
CA ASP A 92 -18.99 -28.59 -2.02
C ASP A 92 -20.22 -28.47 -1.09
N TRP A 93 -20.54 -27.26 -0.61
CA TRP A 93 -21.78 -26.91 0.08
C TRP A 93 -23.08 -27.08 -0.73
N GLU A 94 -23.02 -27.12 -2.06
CA GLU A 94 -24.23 -27.38 -2.87
C GLU A 94 -24.73 -28.83 -2.73
N GLU A 95 -23.85 -29.77 -2.37
CA GLU A 95 -24.18 -31.19 -2.26
C GLU A 95 -25.00 -31.52 -1.00
N ASP A 96 -25.06 -30.61 -0.01
CA ASP A 96 -25.66 -30.82 1.31
C ASP A 96 -27.18 -30.50 1.40
N ASP A 97 -27.86 -30.12 0.31
CA ASP A 97 -29.31 -29.78 0.27
C ASP A 97 -29.78 -28.64 1.25
N ASN A 98 -28.86 -27.97 1.96
CA ASN A 98 -29.17 -27.03 3.05
C ASN A 98 -29.45 -25.57 2.63
N LEU A 99 -29.36 -25.24 1.33
CA LEU A 99 -29.58 -23.86 0.83
C LEU A 99 -30.97 -23.28 1.17
N PRO A 100 -32.08 -24.04 1.14
CA PRO A 100 -33.38 -23.54 1.58
C PRO A 100 -33.40 -23.13 3.06
N ASP A 101 -32.72 -23.88 3.92
CA ASP A 101 -32.65 -23.61 5.36
C ASP A 101 -31.85 -22.33 5.62
N PHE A 102 -30.69 -22.17 4.96
CA PHE A 102 -29.94 -20.90 5.01
C PHE A 102 -30.76 -19.71 4.48
N THR A 103 -31.52 -19.91 3.40
CA THR A 103 -32.42 -18.89 2.86
C THR A 103 -33.45 -18.46 3.92
N GLU A 104 -34.06 -19.41 4.62
CA GLU A 104 -35.02 -19.11 5.70
C GLU A 104 -34.35 -18.37 6.86
N LEU A 105 -33.15 -18.80 7.30
CA LEU A 105 -32.40 -18.17 8.38
C LEU A 105 -32.01 -16.73 8.04
N PHE A 106 -31.51 -16.48 6.83
CA PHE A 106 -31.21 -15.13 6.36
C PHE A 106 -32.46 -14.26 6.26
N GLN A 107 -33.58 -14.80 5.75
CA GLN A 107 -34.85 -14.07 5.71
C GLN A 107 -35.35 -13.69 7.10
N LYS A 108 -35.23 -14.59 8.09
CA LYS A 108 -35.53 -14.29 9.51
C LYS A 108 -34.64 -13.17 10.05
N LEU A 109 -33.34 -13.24 9.80
CA LEU A 109 -32.38 -12.22 10.23
C LEU A 109 -32.71 -10.84 9.65
N PHE A 110 -33.02 -10.79 8.35
CA PHE A 110 -33.38 -9.54 7.67
C PHE A 110 -34.76 -9.02 8.07
N ALA A 111 -35.71 -9.90 8.41
CA ALA A 111 -37.01 -9.51 8.96
C ALA A 111 -36.88 -8.85 10.35
N MET A 112 -35.83 -9.19 11.11
CA MET A 112 -35.44 -8.50 12.35
C MET A 112 -34.63 -7.21 12.09
N ASP A 113 -34.52 -6.78 10.83
CA ASP A 113 -33.78 -5.61 10.39
C ASP A 113 -32.29 -5.64 10.81
N VAL A 114 -31.68 -6.83 10.81
CA VAL A 114 -30.25 -7.01 11.11
C VAL A 114 -29.49 -7.33 9.81
N PRO A 115 -28.60 -6.44 9.33
CA PRO A 115 -27.78 -6.70 8.14
C PRO A 115 -26.70 -7.74 8.42
N LEU A 116 -26.34 -8.51 7.38
CA LEU A 116 -25.20 -9.41 7.37
C LEU A 116 -24.19 -8.96 6.31
N VAL A 117 -22.95 -8.77 6.76
CA VAL A 117 -21.79 -8.40 5.94
C VAL A 117 -20.89 -9.61 5.79
N CYS A 118 -20.60 -10.02 4.56
CA CYS A 118 -19.68 -11.10 4.25
C CYS A 118 -18.60 -10.65 3.27
N ILE A 119 -17.50 -11.39 3.22
CA ILE A 119 -16.41 -11.14 2.28
C ILE A 119 -16.76 -11.71 0.89
N SER A 120 -16.15 -11.19 -0.17
CA SER A 120 -16.32 -11.73 -1.54
C SER A 120 -15.60 -13.04 -1.78
N GLY A 121 -14.69 -13.44 -0.89
CA GLY A 121 -13.76 -14.55 -1.12
C GLY A 121 -12.48 -14.12 -1.84
N ASN A 122 -11.53 -15.04 -1.91
CA ASN A 122 -10.19 -14.83 -2.43
C ASN A 122 -9.88 -15.73 -3.62
N ILE A 123 -9.15 -15.19 -4.60
CA ILE A 123 -8.65 -15.95 -5.74
C ILE A 123 -7.50 -16.85 -5.26
N GLU A 124 -7.66 -18.15 -5.42
CA GLU A 124 -6.62 -19.14 -5.13
C GLU A 124 -5.48 -19.11 -6.16
N GLU A 125 -4.26 -19.41 -5.73
CA GLU A 125 -3.09 -19.40 -6.59
C GLU A 125 -3.19 -20.49 -7.67
N GLY A 126 -3.23 -20.09 -8.94
CA GLY A 126 -3.39 -21.00 -10.09
C GLY A 126 -4.82 -21.16 -10.58
N PHE A 127 -5.80 -20.52 -9.93
CA PHE A 127 -7.19 -20.46 -10.39
C PHE A 127 -7.51 -19.06 -10.93
N GLU A 128 -8.29 -19.01 -12.01
CA GLU A 128 -8.63 -17.76 -12.72
C GLU A 128 -10.00 -17.21 -12.34
N GLU A 129 -10.73 -17.79 -11.37
CA GLU A 129 -12.11 -17.38 -11.05
C GLU A 129 -12.12 -15.99 -10.40
N PRO A 130 -12.41 -14.91 -11.17
CA PRO A 130 -12.23 -13.55 -10.70
C PRO A 130 -13.52 -13.00 -10.08
N GLU A 131 -14.54 -13.84 -9.97
CA GLU A 131 -15.90 -13.54 -9.55
C GLU A 131 -16.27 -14.39 -8.32
N VAL A 132 -17.25 -13.92 -7.56
CA VAL A 132 -17.82 -14.65 -6.42
C VAL A 132 -18.45 -15.97 -6.90
N ASP A 133 -18.08 -17.05 -6.22
CA ASP A 133 -18.36 -18.45 -6.54
C ASP A 133 -18.51 -19.31 -5.26
N GLU A 134 -18.56 -18.68 -4.08
CA GLU A 134 -18.55 -19.30 -2.75
C GLU A 134 -19.73 -18.80 -1.87
N TYR A 135 -20.06 -19.55 -0.82
CA TYR A 135 -21.15 -19.23 0.11
C TYR A 135 -20.67 -18.51 1.39
N PRO A 136 -21.47 -17.60 1.98
CA PRO A 136 -22.76 -17.13 1.51
C PRO A 136 -22.79 -16.03 0.43
N PRO A 137 -21.68 -15.36 -0.02
CA PRO A 137 -21.82 -14.21 -0.92
C PRO A 137 -22.50 -14.55 -2.25
N LEU A 138 -22.43 -15.81 -2.73
CA LEU A 138 -23.15 -16.27 -3.91
C LEU A 138 -24.69 -16.26 -3.77
N MET A 139 -25.21 -16.27 -2.55
CA MET A 139 -26.66 -16.15 -2.28
C MET A 139 -27.17 -14.71 -2.35
N GLU A 140 -26.28 -13.74 -2.59
CA GLU A 140 -26.68 -12.35 -2.69
C GLU A 140 -27.70 -12.15 -3.82
N GLY A 141 -28.79 -11.45 -3.50
CA GLY A 141 -29.79 -11.08 -4.49
C GLY A 141 -30.90 -10.20 -3.93
N PRO A 142 -31.95 -9.92 -4.73
CA PRO A 142 -33.06 -9.03 -4.35
C PRO A 142 -33.81 -9.44 -3.07
N ASP A 143 -33.86 -10.75 -2.80
CA ASP A 143 -34.57 -11.34 -1.65
C ASP A 143 -33.63 -11.62 -0.46
N LEU A 144 -32.33 -11.73 -0.73
CA LEU A 144 -31.28 -11.93 0.26
C LEU A 144 -30.27 -10.77 0.15
N PRO A 145 -30.56 -9.60 0.74
CA PRO A 145 -29.73 -8.40 0.64
C PRO A 145 -28.44 -8.49 1.48
N LEU A 146 -27.66 -9.56 1.29
CA LEU A 146 -26.31 -9.72 1.83
C LEU A 146 -25.43 -8.56 1.37
N ILE A 147 -24.58 -8.07 2.26
CA ILE A 147 -23.60 -7.03 1.94
C ILE A 147 -22.27 -7.72 1.69
N VAL A 148 -21.96 -7.97 0.42
CA VAL A 148 -20.74 -8.65 0.00
C VAL A 148 -19.63 -7.63 -0.22
N VAL A 149 -18.50 -7.82 0.46
CA VAL A 149 -17.41 -6.84 0.53
C VAL A 149 -16.15 -7.38 -0.13
N GLY A 150 -15.72 -6.69 -1.20
CA GLY A 150 -14.41 -6.91 -1.81
C GLY A 150 -13.29 -6.13 -1.13
N SER A 151 -12.05 -6.51 -1.43
CA SER A 151 -10.84 -5.82 -0.96
C SER A 151 -10.28 -4.88 -2.02
N VAL A 152 -9.87 -3.69 -1.58
CA VAL A 152 -9.04 -2.77 -2.36
C VAL A 152 -7.74 -2.47 -1.67
N ASP A 153 -6.77 -2.00 -2.45
CA ASP A 153 -5.54 -1.45 -1.94
C ASP A 153 -5.72 -0.02 -1.37
N SER A 154 -4.65 0.54 -0.81
CA SER A 154 -4.63 1.91 -0.29
C SER A 154 -4.95 3.01 -1.33
N THR A 155 -4.89 2.71 -2.63
CA THR A 155 -5.27 3.61 -3.72
C THR A 155 -6.74 3.45 -4.13
N GLY A 156 -7.40 2.40 -3.66
CA GLY A 156 -8.77 2.02 -4.01
C GLY A 156 -8.87 1.12 -5.24
N ASN A 157 -7.74 0.62 -5.75
CA ASN A 157 -7.73 -0.37 -6.82
C ASN A 157 -8.05 -1.75 -6.22
N ARG A 158 -8.77 -2.61 -6.95
CA ARG A 158 -9.11 -3.95 -6.44
C ARG A 158 -7.83 -4.73 -6.11
N SER A 159 -7.73 -5.26 -4.90
CA SER A 159 -6.62 -6.12 -4.50
C SER A 159 -6.57 -7.34 -5.43
N GLU A 160 -5.38 -7.78 -5.80
CA GLU A 160 -5.20 -8.88 -6.79
C GLU A 160 -5.92 -10.17 -6.37
N PHE A 161 -5.96 -10.45 -5.06
CA PHE A 161 -6.63 -11.62 -4.50
C PHE A 161 -8.14 -11.46 -4.36
N SER A 162 -8.73 -10.26 -4.49
CA SER A 162 -10.15 -10.06 -4.22
C SER A 162 -11.03 -10.59 -5.35
N LYS A 163 -11.95 -11.50 -5.04
CA LYS A 163 -13.04 -11.87 -5.96
C LYS A 163 -13.94 -10.65 -6.22
N GLY A 164 -14.52 -10.60 -7.42
CA GLY A 164 -15.36 -9.51 -7.93
C GLY A 164 -16.70 -10.01 -8.45
N GLY A 165 -17.20 -9.35 -9.50
CA GLY A 165 -18.44 -9.77 -10.15
C GLY A 165 -19.70 -9.12 -9.56
N PRO A 166 -20.89 -9.53 -10.06
CA PRO A 166 -22.14 -8.82 -9.80
C PRO A 166 -22.63 -8.90 -8.36
N HIS A 167 -22.20 -9.91 -7.59
CA HIS A 167 -22.59 -10.09 -6.20
C HIS A 167 -21.89 -9.10 -5.25
N VAL A 168 -20.74 -8.54 -5.64
CA VAL A 168 -19.99 -7.61 -4.79
C VAL A 168 -20.77 -6.30 -4.64
N THR A 169 -21.13 -5.98 -3.39
CA THR A 169 -21.88 -4.77 -3.06
C THR A 169 -21.00 -3.53 -3.11
N LEU A 170 -19.83 -3.60 -2.47
CA LEU A 170 -18.81 -2.54 -2.41
C LEU A 170 -17.47 -3.10 -1.92
N HIS A 171 -16.48 -2.24 -1.74
CA HIS A 171 -15.13 -2.58 -1.30
C HIS A 171 -14.70 -1.76 -0.08
N ALA A 172 -13.79 -2.34 0.70
CA ALA A 172 -13.05 -1.64 1.75
C ALA A 172 -11.55 -1.99 1.66
N VAL A 173 -10.70 -1.19 2.31
CA VAL A 173 -9.24 -1.37 2.25
C VAL A 173 -8.86 -2.67 2.95
N GLY A 174 -8.24 -3.59 2.21
CA GLY A 174 -7.65 -4.82 2.76
C GLY A 174 -6.15 -4.96 2.48
N ASP A 175 -5.54 -4.06 1.69
CA ASP A 175 -4.15 -4.21 1.24
C ASP A 175 -3.34 -2.88 1.12
N PRO A 176 -2.24 -2.68 1.86
CA PRO A 176 -1.90 -3.36 3.09
C PRO A 176 -2.90 -3.08 4.20
N ILE A 177 -2.94 -3.97 5.19
CA ILE A 177 -3.73 -3.74 6.40
C ILE A 177 -2.90 -4.02 7.67
N GLU A 178 -2.87 -3.03 8.57
CA GLU A 178 -2.32 -3.22 9.92
C GLU A 178 -3.39 -3.71 10.88
N CYS A 179 -3.18 -4.83 11.58
CA CYS A 179 -4.08 -5.24 12.66
C CYS A 179 -3.33 -5.74 13.89
N LEU A 180 -4.06 -5.85 15.01
CA LEU A 180 -3.52 -6.39 16.24
C LEU A 180 -3.67 -7.92 16.22
N PRO A 181 -2.58 -8.68 16.33
CA PRO A 181 -2.68 -10.13 16.50
C PRO A 181 -3.19 -10.45 17.91
N ARG A 182 -3.62 -11.70 18.13
CA ARG A 182 -4.08 -12.19 19.44
C ARG A 182 -3.04 -11.97 20.55
N ASP A 183 -1.80 -12.34 20.27
CA ASP A 183 -0.75 -12.50 21.29
C ASP A 183 0.20 -11.32 21.44
N SER A 184 -0.07 -10.21 20.73
CA SER A 184 0.75 -9.01 20.82
C SER A 184 -0.07 -7.72 20.83
N LYS A 185 0.47 -6.71 21.50
CA LYS A 185 -0.03 -5.33 21.48
C LYS A 185 0.61 -4.50 20.36
N ASP A 186 1.62 -5.07 19.71
CA ASP A 186 2.28 -4.44 18.57
C ASP A 186 1.49 -4.76 17.30
N PRO A 187 1.10 -3.72 16.52
CA PRO A 187 0.43 -3.93 15.24
C PRO A 187 1.35 -4.69 14.29
N VAL A 188 0.78 -5.61 13.53
CA VAL A 188 1.46 -6.29 12.45
C VAL A 188 0.86 -5.77 11.15
N GLU A 189 1.71 -5.19 10.30
CA GLU A 189 1.34 -4.91 8.91
C GLU A 189 1.29 -6.24 8.16
N ARG A 190 0.14 -6.50 7.55
CA ARG A 190 -0.02 -7.64 6.66
C ARG A 190 -0.07 -7.05 5.25
N ALA A 191 1.12 -6.87 4.66
CA ALA A 191 1.44 -6.88 3.22
C ALA A 191 2.97 -6.86 3.01
N GLY A 192 3.46 -7.47 1.92
CA GLY A 192 4.83 -7.31 1.44
C GLY A 192 5.84 -8.39 1.88
N THR A 193 6.72 -8.77 0.95
CA THR A 193 7.55 -9.99 0.88
C THR A 193 8.91 -9.92 1.60
N SER A 194 9.13 -8.94 2.47
CA SER A 194 10.45 -8.64 3.02
C SER A 194 10.53 -8.92 4.52
N TYR A 195 10.82 -10.17 4.91
CA TYR A 195 11.85 -10.57 5.89
C TYR A 195 11.89 -12.12 5.98
N GLY A 196 12.80 -12.73 5.24
CA GLY A 196 13.56 -13.92 5.65
C GLY A 196 12.83 -15.19 6.13
N MET A 197 11.67 -15.57 5.60
CA MET A 197 11.06 -16.89 5.85
C MET A 197 10.56 -17.55 4.54
N PRO A 198 10.41 -18.90 4.49
CA PRO A 198 10.02 -19.61 3.26
C PRO A 198 8.72 -19.07 2.66
N ILE A 199 8.74 -18.85 1.35
CA ILE A 199 7.93 -17.83 0.65
C ILE A 199 6.51 -18.30 0.26
N ASP A 200 6.20 -19.58 0.45
CA ASP A 200 4.99 -20.20 -0.14
C ASP A 200 3.83 -20.38 0.86
N ILE A 201 4.11 -20.63 2.15
CA ILE A 201 3.06 -20.75 3.18
C ILE A 201 2.56 -19.37 3.62
N ILE A 202 3.44 -18.36 3.64
CA ILE A 202 3.10 -17.00 4.08
C ILE A 202 2.16 -16.30 3.10
N LYS A 203 2.30 -16.51 1.78
CA LYS A 203 1.52 -15.79 0.77
C LYS A 203 0.03 -16.14 0.78
N SER A 204 -0.31 -17.43 0.91
CA SER A 204 -1.71 -17.87 0.93
C SER A 204 -2.43 -17.40 2.20
N PHE A 205 -1.76 -17.43 3.35
CA PHE A 205 -2.31 -16.93 4.61
C PHE A 205 -2.40 -15.39 4.69
N LEU A 206 -1.41 -14.66 4.14
CA LEU A 206 -1.47 -13.20 4.07
C LEU A 206 -2.70 -12.74 3.28
N LYS A 207 -2.95 -13.36 2.12
CA LYS A 207 -4.11 -13.08 1.26
C LYS A 207 -5.43 -13.39 1.97
N LEU A 208 -5.52 -14.51 2.69
CA LEU A 208 -6.70 -14.87 3.48
C LEU A 208 -7.03 -13.80 4.53
N THR A 209 -6.02 -13.33 5.26
CA THR A 209 -6.21 -12.37 6.36
C THR A 209 -6.41 -10.93 5.90
N GLN A 210 -6.02 -10.57 4.68
CA GLN A 210 -6.17 -9.23 4.13
C GLN A 210 -7.61 -8.97 3.68
N ALA A 211 -8.18 -9.83 2.81
CA ALA A 211 -9.57 -9.68 2.37
C ALA A 211 -10.58 -9.81 3.51
N SER A 212 -10.27 -10.65 4.49
CA SER A 212 -11.13 -10.91 5.63
C SER A 212 -11.31 -9.72 6.58
N THR A 213 -10.46 -8.69 6.45
CA THR A 213 -10.57 -7.45 7.22
C THR A 213 -11.39 -6.35 6.54
N ALA A 214 -11.75 -6.52 5.26
CA ALA A 214 -12.57 -5.56 4.53
C ALA A 214 -14.03 -5.56 5.06
N ALA A 215 -14.65 -6.74 5.19
CA ALA A 215 -16.02 -6.87 5.69
C ALA A 215 -16.22 -6.30 7.12
N PRO A 216 -15.35 -6.58 8.11
CA PRO A 216 -15.44 -5.98 9.44
C PRO A 216 -15.39 -4.45 9.46
N GLN A 217 -14.67 -3.81 8.53
CA GLN A 217 -14.66 -2.34 8.44
C GLN A 217 -16.03 -1.81 7.99
N VAL A 218 -16.66 -2.49 7.02
CA VAL A 218 -18.02 -2.17 6.57
C VAL A 218 -19.04 -2.42 7.68
N ALA A 219 -18.91 -3.52 8.42
CA ALA A 219 -19.74 -3.78 9.59
C ALA A 219 -19.58 -2.71 10.67
N GLY A 220 -18.35 -2.25 10.94
CA GLY A 220 -18.10 -1.14 11.84
C GLY A 220 -18.78 0.16 11.37
N GLU A 221 -18.73 0.46 10.07
CA GLU A 221 -19.41 1.65 9.54
C GLU A 221 -20.94 1.53 9.64
N ILE A 222 -21.49 0.34 9.37
CA ILE A 222 -22.92 0.08 9.59
C ILE A 222 -23.28 0.27 11.06
N ALA A 223 -22.47 -0.22 12.00
CA ALA A 223 -22.69 0.00 13.43
C ALA A 223 -22.71 1.49 13.80
N ASN A 224 -21.82 2.31 13.18
CA ASN A 224 -21.85 3.76 13.34
C ASN A 224 -23.16 4.36 12.82
N LEU A 225 -23.57 4.00 11.59
CA LEU A 225 -24.82 4.47 10.99
C LEU A 225 -26.03 4.13 11.88
N LEU A 226 -26.15 2.88 12.31
CA LEU A 226 -27.26 2.41 13.16
C LEU A 226 -27.25 3.02 14.57
N SER A 227 -26.11 3.57 15.02
CA SER A 227 -26.02 4.30 16.29
C SER A 227 -26.58 5.72 16.23
N TYR A 228 -26.69 6.32 15.03
CA TYR A 228 -27.19 7.69 14.87
C TYR A 228 -28.71 7.79 15.09
N GLU A 229 -29.15 8.94 15.63
CA GLU A 229 -30.59 9.24 15.79
C GLU A 229 -31.31 9.34 14.46
N LYS A 230 -30.62 9.84 13.43
CA LYS A 230 -31.13 9.97 12.07
C LYS A 230 -30.09 9.47 11.09
N VAL A 231 -30.51 8.56 10.22
CA VAL A 231 -29.73 8.03 9.11
C VAL A 231 -30.28 8.54 7.77
N PRO A 232 -29.46 8.52 6.70
CA PRO A 232 -29.84 9.03 5.38
C PRO A 232 -30.70 8.07 4.55
N PHE A 233 -31.19 6.98 5.12
CA PHE A 233 -32.03 5.97 4.48
C PHE A 233 -33.22 5.60 5.36
N ASP A 234 -34.25 4.99 4.78
CA ASP A 234 -35.46 4.59 5.49
C ASP A 234 -35.21 3.31 6.34
N THR A 235 -35.57 3.38 7.61
CA THR A 235 -35.40 2.30 8.61
C THR A 235 -36.74 1.70 9.06
N SER A 236 -37.80 1.89 8.28
CA SER A 236 -39.11 1.28 8.50
C SER A 236 -38.98 -0.25 8.61
N ASP A 237 -39.80 -0.85 9.48
CA ASP A 237 -39.75 -2.28 9.80
C ASP A 237 -39.72 -3.17 8.55
N GLY A 238 -38.74 -4.07 8.50
CA GLY A 238 -38.51 -5.03 7.42
C GLY A 238 -37.89 -4.45 6.15
N ASN A 239 -37.57 -3.15 6.13
CA ASN A 239 -36.95 -2.49 4.98
C ASN A 239 -35.53 -1.98 5.26
N LEU A 240 -35.07 -2.01 6.51
CA LEU A 240 -33.80 -1.41 6.92
C LEU A 240 -32.64 -1.99 6.11
N VAL A 241 -32.54 -3.32 6.00
CA VAL A 241 -31.39 -3.98 5.36
C VAL A 241 -31.30 -3.63 3.86
N LYS A 242 -32.42 -3.69 3.14
CA LYS A 242 -32.49 -3.34 1.71
C LYS A 242 -32.15 -1.87 1.46
N ASN A 243 -32.68 -0.97 2.29
CA ASN A 243 -32.44 0.45 2.17
C ASN A 243 -31.00 0.84 2.57
N LEU A 244 -30.45 0.20 3.61
CA LEU A 244 -29.05 0.33 4.00
C LEU A 244 -28.13 -0.09 2.86
N LYS A 245 -28.34 -1.28 2.28
CA LYS A 245 -27.54 -1.75 1.14
C LYS A 245 -27.60 -0.79 -0.05
N THR A 246 -28.80 -0.29 -0.38
CA THR A 246 -29.00 0.71 -1.43
C THR A 246 -28.24 2.00 -1.12
N TYR A 247 -28.28 2.48 0.12
CA TYR A 247 -27.51 3.65 0.55
C TYR A 247 -26.01 3.43 0.45
N LEU A 248 -25.51 2.28 0.90
CA LEU A 248 -24.10 1.90 0.82
C LEU A 248 -23.59 1.86 -0.63
N GLN A 249 -24.45 1.59 -1.62
CA GLN A 249 -24.13 1.62 -3.05
C GLN A 249 -24.31 2.99 -3.71
N SER A 250 -24.79 4.00 -2.98
CA SER A 250 -24.96 5.36 -3.48
C SER A 250 -23.68 6.19 -3.32
N ASP A 251 -23.55 7.23 -4.14
CA ASP A 251 -22.43 8.19 -4.09
C ASP A 251 -22.36 9.02 -2.79
N ALA A 252 -23.39 8.91 -1.94
CA ALA A 252 -23.39 9.51 -0.61
C ALA A 252 -22.63 8.69 0.44
N ALA A 253 -22.48 7.38 0.22
CA ALA A 253 -21.81 6.46 1.15
C ALA A 253 -20.50 5.89 0.58
N SER A 254 -20.45 5.64 -0.72
CA SER A 254 -19.31 5.02 -1.40
C SER A 254 -19.14 5.59 -2.79
N TRP A 255 -17.98 5.44 -3.43
CA TRP A 255 -17.83 5.78 -4.85
C TRP A 255 -16.75 4.94 -5.51
N GLU A 256 -16.83 4.83 -6.84
CA GLU A 256 -15.82 4.14 -7.62
C GLU A 256 -14.49 4.90 -7.61
N ARG A 257 -13.44 4.21 -7.17
CA ARG A 257 -12.05 4.70 -7.28
C ARG A 257 -11.44 4.26 -8.62
N TYR A 258 -11.72 3.02 -8.99
CA TYR A 258 -11.40 2.40 -10.27
C TYR A 258 -12.67 1.73 -10.82
N PRO A 259 -12.74 1.47 -12.14
CA PRO A 259 -13.88 0.77 -12.73
C PRO A 259 -14.15 -0.56 -12.01
N GLY A 260 -15.36 -0.74 -11.47
CA GLY A 260 -15.74 -1.94 -10.71
C GLY A 260 -15.26 -1.96 -9.25
N SER A 261 -14.55 -0.95 -8.77
CA SER A 261 -14.05 -0.85 -7.38
C SER A 261 -14.69 0.34 -6.65
N ARG A 262 -15.91 0.13 -6.15
CA ARG A 262 -16.66 1.08 -5.33
C ARG A 262 -16.24 1.00 -3.86
N VAL A 263 -15.53 1.99 -3.36
CA VAL A 263 -14.97 2.01 -2.00
C VAL A 263 -15.92 2.72 -1.03
N LEU A 264 -16.16 2.13 0.14
CA LEU A 264 -16.95 2.73 1.22
C LEU A 264 -16.18 3.83 1.95
N TRP A 265 -16.88 4.90 2.30
CA TRP A 265 -16.31 6.04 3.02
C TRP A 265 -17.18 6.44 4.21
N ASN A 266 -16.55 6.61 5.37
CA ASN A 266 -17.23 6.97 6.62
C ASN A 266 -17.68 8.44 6.61
N GLY A 267 -18.78 8.72 5.92
CA GLY A 267 -19.45 10.03 5.89
C GLY A 267 -18.70 11.15 5.18
N VAL A 268 -17.59 10.84 4.50
CA VAL A 268 -16.86 11.78 3.64
C VAL A 268 -17.32 11.63 2.19
N ARG A 269 -17.15 12.68 1.39
CA ARG A 269 -17.49 12.73 -0.03
C ARG A 269 -16.25 12.59 -0.90
N GLU A 270 -16.43 12.35 -2.20
CA GLU A 270 -15.31 12.28 -3.15
C GLU A 270 -14.42 13.53 -3.12
N GLU A 271 -14.99 14.71 -2.88
CA GLU A 271 -14.24 15.97 -2.68
C GLU A 271 -13.26 15.93 -1.48
N ASN A 272 -13.49 15.05 -0.52
CA ASN A 272 -12.59 14.85 0.63
C ASN A 272 -11.48 13.82 0.35
N ASN A 273 -11.65 12.99 -0.69
CA ASN A 273 -10.62 12.05 -1.13
C ASN A 273 -10.63 11.89 -2.66
N PRO A 274 -10.08 12.89 -3.37
CA PRO A 274 -10.12 12.94 -4.83
C PRO A 274 -9.37 11.76 -5.45
N ARG A 275 -9.76 11.39 -6.68
CA ARG A 275 -9.00 10.43 -7.48
C ARG A 275 -7.58 10.95 -7.73
N GLU A 276 -6.63 10.02 -7.67
CA GLU A 276 -5.22 10.26 -7.90
C GLU A 276 -4.89 9.77 -9.32
N THR A 277 -4.24 10.62 -10.14
CA THR A 277 -3.83 10.27 -11.50
C THR A 277 -2.35 10.57 -11.68
N VAL A 278 -1.55 9.55 -11.99
CA VAL A 278 -0.12 9.72 -12.27
C VAL A 278 0.12 9.75 -13.78
N LYS A 279 0.88 10.74 -14.25
CA LYS A 279 1.36 10.84 -15.64
C LYS A 279 2.88 10.83 -15.65
N CYS A 280 3.46 9.90 -16.38
CA CYS A 280 4.90 9.69 -16.40
C CYS A 280 5.53 10.24 -17.67
N ASN A 281 6.69 10.89 -17.53
CA ASN A 281 7.43 11.45 -18.67
C ASN A 281 8.25 10.39 -19.43
N GLY A 282 8.56 9.25 -18.78
CA GLY A 282 9.44 8.23 -19.34
C GLY A 282 10.92 8.65 -19.35
N LEU A 283 11.79 7.78 -19.85
CA LEU A 283 13.25 8.01 -19.90
C LEU A 283 13.76 8.33 -21.31
N GLU A 284 12.88 8.38 -22.31
CA GLU A 284 13.22 8.52 -23.74
C GLU A 284 13.86 9.87 -24.09
N THR A 285 13.74 10.86 -23.22
CA THR A 285 14.25 12.21 -23.44
C THR A 285 15.67 12.43 -22.90
N ASP A 286 16.29 11.40 -22.31
CA ASP A 286 17.58 11.46 -21.61
C ASP A 286 17.60 12.57 -20.54
N ARG A 287 16.44 12.83 -19.94
CA ARG A 287 16.24 13.73 -18.80
C ARG A 287 15.73 12.90 -17.65
N TYR A 288 16.60 12.65 -16.69
CA TYR A 288 16.29 11.84 -15.53
C TYR A 288 17.16 12.21 -14.34
N VAL A 289 16.72 11.77 -13.17
CA VAL A 289 17.35 12.00 -11.87
C VAL A 289 17.49 10.69 -11.12
N GLU A 290 18.43 10.62 -10.20
CA GLU A 290 18.54 9.48 -9.27
C GLU A 290 17.47 9.60 -8.16
N GLN A 291 16.71 8.53 -7.91
CA GLN A 291 15.57 8.54 -6.99
C GLN A 291 15.93 8.99 -5.57
N GLU A 292 16.97 8.40 -4.98
CA GLU A 292 17.35 8.70 -3.59
C GLU A 292 17.76 10.16 -3.39
N GLU A 293 18.44 10.76 -4.36
CA GLU A 293 18.81 12.18 -4.24
C GLU A 293 17.58 13.09 -4.25
N VAL A 294 16.57 12.79 -5.08
CA VAL A 294 15.35 13.58 -5.13
C VAL A 294 14.42 13.32 -3.94
N LYS A 295 14.43 12.11 -3.39
CA LYS A 295 13.67 11.77 -2.18
C LYS A 295 14.03 12.69 -1.01
N HIS A 296 15.32 12.88 -0.73
CA HIS A 296 15.78 13.80 0.32
C HIS A 296 15.33 15.24 0.07
N LEU A 297 15.39 15.72 -1.18
CA LEU A 297 14.91 17.06 -1.52
C LEU A 297 13.40 17.22 -1.27
N ILE A 298 12.61 16.17 -1.53
CA ILE A 298 11.16 16.16 -1.28
C ILE A 298 10.86 16.18 0.22
N GLU A 299 11.44 15.22 0.96
CA GLU A 299 11.14 14.95 2.37
C GLU A 299 11.70 16.03 3.31
N ASP A 300 12.94 16.46 3.07
CA ASP A 300 13.69 17.28 4.03
C ASP A 300 13.68 18.78 3.70
N GLU A 301 13.44 19.16 2.44
CA GLU A 301 13.53 20.57 2.00
C GLU A 301 12.23 21.12 1.43
N PHE A 302 11.76 20.57 0.31
CA PHE A 302 10.68 21.17 -0.48
C PHE A 302 9.31 21.10 0.22
N CYS A 303 8.89 19.92 0.68
CA CYS A 303 7.58 19.78 1.34
C CYS A 303 7.50 20.48 2.71
N PRO A 304 8.55 20.50 3.54
CA PRO A 304 8.59 21.38 4.71
C PRO A 304 8.43 22.88 4.37
N GLU A 305 8.99 23.35 3.25
CA GLU A 305 8.78 24.72 2.76
C GLU A 305 7.33 24.96 2.32
N VAL A 306 6.72 24.00 1.61
CA VAL A 306 5.29 24.04 1.24
C VAL A 306 4.42 24.22 2.48
N GLY A 307 4.66 23.41 3.52
CA GLY A 307 3.92 23.47 4.79
C GLY A 307 4.05 24.83 5.48
N SER A 308 5.25 25.41 5.49
CA SER A 308 5.54 26.70 6.11
C SER A 308 4.98 27.90 5.33
N SER A 309 4.84 27.77 4.01
CA SER A 309 4.41 28.85 3.11
C SER A 309 2.88 29.02 3.01
N ARG A 310 2.10 28.07 3.56
CA ARG A 310 0.61 28.00 3.45
C ARG A 310 -0.12 29.28 3.85
N GLY A 311 0.30 29.95 4.93
CA GLY A 311 -0.42 31.12 5.48
C GLY A 311 -0.15 32.44 4.75
N LEU A 312 0.77 32.46 3.79
CA LEU A 312 1.34 33.70 3.24
C LEU A 312 1.02 33.93 1.76
N ARG A 313 0.30 33.02 1.08
CA ARG A 313 0.19 33.02 -0.39
C ARG A 313 -1.23 33.14 -0.92
N ARG A 314 -1.36 33.79 -2.09
CA ARG A 314 -2.62 33.98 -2.80
C ARG A 314 -3.09 32.66 -3.43
N GLN A 315 -4.40 32.45 -3.41
CA GLN A 315 -5.10 31.37 -4.11
C GLN A 315 -4.74 31.36 -5.60
N GLY A 316 -4.51 30.18 -6.21
CA GLY A 316 -4.09 30.08 -7.62
C GLY A 316 -2.57 30.14 -7.86
N SER A 317 -1.73 30.00 -6.83
CA SER A 317 -0.27 30.06 -6.97
C SER A 317 0.40 28.70 -6.81
N ALA A 318 1.29 28.34 -7.74
CA ALA A 318 2.16 27.18 -7.60
C ALA A 318 3.42 27.55 -6.81
N LEU A 319 3.86 26.67 -5.90
CA LEU A 319 5.23 26.70 -5.40
C LEU A 319 6.10 25.88 -6.33
N SER A 320 7.20 26.45 -6.79
CA SER A 320 8.20 25.74 -7.57
C SER A 320 9.60 26.09 -7.08
N ARG A 321 10.46 25.08 -6.99
CA ARG A 321 11.87 25.19 -6.60
C ARG A 321 12.71 24.32 -7.50
N THR A 322 13.86 24.85 -7.91
CA THR A 322 14.86 24.09 -8.67
C THR A 322 16.05 23.83 -7.78
N TYR A 323 16.44 22.57 -7.68
CA TYR A 323 17.58 22.07 -6.90
C TYR A 323 18.66 21.56 -7.84
N ASN A 324 19.87 21.37 -7.28
CA ASN A 324 21.01 20.80 -7.99
C ASN A 324 21.31 21.53 -9.31
N ILE A 325 21.27 22.87 -9.25
CA ILE A 325 21.51 23.72 -10.42
C ILE A 325 22.93 23.46 -10.94
N ASP A 326 23.08 23.41 -12.26
CA ASP A 326 24.35 23.15 -12.97
C ASP A 326 24.95 21.75 -12.74
N THR A 327 24.14 20.76 -12.31
CA THR A 327 24.54 19.36 -12.18
C THR A 327 23.67 18.42 -13.03
N PRO A 328 24.10 17.17 -13.29
CA PRO A 328 23.28 16.14 -13.93
C PRO A 328 21.95 15.85 -13.21
N ASN A 329 21.91 15.91 -11.88
CA ASN A 329 20.68 15.70 -11.09
C ASN A 329 19.84 16.97 -10.86
N LYS A 330 19.96 17.98 -11.72
CA LYS A 330 19.07 19.14 -11.67
C LYS A 330 17.61 18.71 -11.71
N VAL A 331 16.82 19.13 -10.72
CA VAL A 331 15.39 18.80 -10.63
C VAL A 331 14.59 20.04 -10.25
N THR A 332 13.40 20.17 -10.84
CA THR A 332 12.40 21.14 -10.41
C THR A 332 11.24 20.41 -9.77
N LEU A 333 10.92 20.78 -8.54
CA LEU A 333 9.76 20.28 -7.80
C LEU A 333 8.69 21.37 -7.82
N SER A 334 7.44 21.00 -8.10
CA SER A 334 6.33 21.95 -8.15
C SER A 334 5.04 21.39 -7.57
N VAL A 335 4.26 22.26 -6.91
CA VAL A 335 2.92 21.95 -6.36
C VAL A 335 1.99 23.14 -6.60
N SER A 336 0.82 22.91 -7.20
CA SER A 336 -0.25 23.90 -7.26
C SER A 336 -1.01 23.96 -5.93
N LEU A 337 -1.05 25.13 -5.28
CA LEU A 337 -1.53 25.27 -3.89
C LEU A 337 -3.02 25.63 -3.79
N ASP A 338 -3.85 25.06 -4.65
CA ASP A 338 -5.25 25.49 -4.75
C ASP A 338 -6.15 24.82 -3.70
N GLN A 339 -5.67 23.75 -3.07
CA GLN A 339 -6.35 23.07 -1.96
C GLN A 339 -5.35 22.71 -0.85
N GLY A 340 -5.83 22.73 0.39
CA GLY A 340 -5.02 22.58 1.59
C GLY A 340 -4.42 21.18 1.75
N HIS A 341 -3.32 20.90 1.05
CA HIS A 341 -2.55 19.66 1.17
C HIS A 341 -1.41 19.77 2.19
N SER A 342 -1.36 18.82 3.12
CA SER A 342 -0.41 18.79 4.24
C SER A 342 1.02 18.52 3.76
N VAL A 343 2.02 18.67 4.65
CA VAL A 343 3.40 18.24 4.35
C VAL A 343 3.40 16.76 3.97
N THR A 344 2.62 15.95 4.69
CA THR A 344 2.44 14.52 4.41
C THR A 344 1.88 14.27 3.02
N ASP A 345 0.87 15.02 2.60
CA ASP A 345 0.30 14.91 1.25
C ASP A 345 1.31 15.32 0.17
N CYS A 346 2.06 16.41 0.41
CA CYS A 346 3.12 16.83 -0.51
C CYS A 346 4.16 15.73 -0.74
N VAL A 347 4.66 15.13 0.35
CA VAL A 347 5.62 14.03 0.27
C VAL A 347 4.98 12.85 -0.45
N LYS A 348 3.80 12.42 -0.01
CA LYS A 348 3.05 11.30 -0.63
C LYS A 348 2.94 11.47 -2.14
N TYR A 349 2.41 12.62 -2.60
CA TYR A 349 2.06 12.79 -4.01
C TYR A 349 3.25 13.03 -4.93
N LEU A 350 4.32 13.68 -4.45
CA LEU A 350 5.57 13.75 -5.23
C LEU A 350 6.27 12.39 -5.28
N MET A 351 6.29 11.65 -4.17
CA MET A 351 6.89 10.32 -4.13
C MET A 351 6.11 9.30 -4.96
N MET A 352 4.78 9.42 -5.08
CA MET A 352 4.00 8.60 -6.02
C MET A 352 4.51 8.70 -7.46
N THR A 353 4.89 9.89 -7.93
CA THR A 353 5.53 10.04 -9.26
C THR A 353 6.87 9.29 -9.29
N MET A 354 7.67 9.38 -8.24
CA MET A 354 8.98 8.72 -8.17
C MET A 354 8.89 7.19 -8.14
N TYR A 355 7.86 6.63 -7.50
CA TYR A 355 7.64 5.18 -7.43
C TYR A 355 6.94 4.63 -8.68
N ASN A 356 5.87 5.28 -9.13
CA ASN A 356 5.00 4.74 -10.17
C ASN A 356 5.50 5.04 -11.59
N CYS A 357 6.37 6.04 -11.77
CA CYS A 357 7.00 6.34 -13.06
C CYS A 357 8.29 5.54 -13.30
N TYR A 358 8.20 4.23 -13.11
CA TYR A 358 9.26 3.27 -13.35
C TYR A 358 9.11 2.58 -14.71
N ARG A 359 10.23 2.22 -15.34
CA ARG A 359 10.27 1.33 -16.50
C ARG A 359 11.11 0.10 -16.17
N VAL A 360 10.58 -1.05 -16.55
CA VAL A 360 10.98 -2.41 -16.15
C VAL A 360 12.22 -2.94 -16.88
N ASP A 361 12.89 -3.90 -16.20
CA ASP A 361 14.00 -4.80 -16.55
C ASP A 361 15.46 -4.32 -16.42
N ASN A 362 16.11 -4.76 -15.32
CA ASN A 362 17.56 -4.77 -15.11
C ASN A 362 18.32 -3.43 -15.03
N ASP A 363 17.68 -2.33 -14.63
CA ASP A 363 18.42 -1.09 -14.34
C ASP A 363 18.85 -1.02 -12.85
N PRO A 364 20.14 -1.19 -12.51
CA PRO A 364 20.64 -1.07 -11.14
C PRO A 364 20.69 0.38 -10.61
N SER A 365 20.16 1.36 -11.35
CA SER A 365 20.46 2.78 -11.16
C SER A 365 19.30 3.64 -10.63
N ASP A 366 18.10 3.09 -10.49
CA ASP A 366 16.89 3.77 -9.98
C ASP A 366 16.62 5.16 -10.60
N TYR A 367 16.86 5.29 -11.91
CA TYR A 367 16.64 6.54 -12.63
C TYR A 367 15.16 6.85 -12.82
N LYS A 368 14.76 8.11 -12.60
CA LYS A 368 13.39 8.59 -12.79
C LYS A 368 13.33 9.72 -13.80
N GLY A 369 12.46 9.58 -14.80
CA GLY A 369 12.15 10.63 -15.78
C GLY A 369 11.23 11.73 -15.24
N GLY A 370 10.76 11.57 -13.99
CA GLY A 370 9.76 12.44 -13.40
C GLY A 370 8.39 12.28 -14.04
N GLY A 371 7.56 13.30 -13.86
CA GLY A 371 6.16 13.26 -14.22
C GLY A 371 5.33 14.13 -13.29
N GLN A 372 4.04 13.85 -13.23
CA GLN A 372 3.12 14.56 -12.36
C GLN A 372 2.06 13.63 -11.76
N THR A 373 1.72 13.89 -10.49
CA THR A 373 0.56 13.34 -9.81
C THR A 373 -0.51 14.43 -9.75
N ILE A 374 -1.72 14.12 -10.20
CA ILE A 374 -2.90 15.00 -10.16
C ILE A 374 -3.87 14.44 -9.12
N VAL A 375 -4.31 15.28 -8.18
CA VAL A 375 -5.23 14.93 -7.10
C VAL A 375 -6.31 16.00 -7.03
N GLY A 376 -7.51 15.70 -7.55
CA GLY A 376 -8.53 16.72 -7.77
C GLY A 376 -7.99 17.82 -8.69
N ASP A 377 -7.97 19.06 -8.21
CA ASP A 377 -7.42 20.21 -8.95
C ASP A 377 -5.92 20.44 -8.69
N ALA A 378 -5.32 19.72 -7.74
CA ALA A 378 -3.91 19.89 -7.40
C ALA A 378 -3.00 19.05 -8.29
N THR A 379 -1.88 19.63 -8.72
CA THR A 379 -0.82 18.98 -9.48
C THR A 379 0.48 19.04 -8.70
N TYR A 380 1.14 17.89 -8.58
CA TYR A 380 2.45 17.68 -7.98
C TYR A 380 3.39 17.22 -9.08
N GLU A 381 4.50 17.91 -9.29
CA GLU A 381 5.37 17.66 -10.44
C GLU A 381 6.81 17.46 -10.00
N VAL A 382 7.44 16.44 -10.59
CA VAL A 382 8.89 16.23 -10.56
C VAL A 382 9.42 16.36 -11.98
N TYR A 383 10.24 17.38 -12.21
CA TYR A 383 10.76 17.70 -13.54
C TYR A 383 12.29 17.67 -13.59
N PRO A 384 12.90 16.60 -14.14
CA PRO A 384 14.32 16.53 -14.45
C PRO A 384 14.76 17.61 -15.46
N GLY A 385 15.71 18.45 -15.05
CA GLY A 385 16.09 19.66 -15.79
C GLY A 385 17.32 19.50 -16.71
N SER A 386 18.21 18.56 -16.43
CA SER A 386 19.46 18.38 -17.17
C SER A 386 19.32 17.30 -18.23
N LEU A 387 19.92 17.55 -19.39
CA LEU A 387 20.17 16.49 -20.38
C LEU A 387 21.34 15.65 -19.85
N ARG A 388 21.20 14.33 -19.97
CA ARG A 388 22.15 13.35 -19.46
C ARG A 388 22.58 12.41 -20.59
N SER A 389 23.55 11.56 -20.29
CA SER A 389 23.85 10.44 -21.20
C SER A 389 22.68 9.44 -21.16
N PRO A 390 22.47 8.64 -22.22
CA PRO A 390 21.34 7.72 -22.27
C PRO A 390 21.22 6.80 -21.05
N SER A 391 20.05 6.79 -20.42
CA SER A 391 19.78 6.03 -19.18
C SER A 391 20.07 4.53 -19.31
N ARG A 392 19.90 3.96 -20.51
CA ARG A 392 20.19 2.55 -20.84
C ARG A 392 21.63 2.11 -20.56
N TYR A 393 22.56 3.06 -20.36
CA TYR A 393 23.95 2.74 -20.04
C TYR A 393 24.16 2.37 -18.57
N GLY A 394 23.17 2.59 -17.69
CA GLY A 394 23.24 2.26 -16.27
C GLY A 394 24.31 3.05 -15.54
N LYS A 395 24.80 2.58 -14.39
CA LYS A 395 25.97 3.20 -13.73
C LYS A 395 27.26 2.77 -14.40
N GLN A 396 28.13 3.73 -14.74
CA GLN A 396 29.44 3.47 -15.33
C GLN A 396 30.53 4.31 -14.65
N ALA A 397 31.76 3.78 -14.69
CA ALA A 397 32.95 4.49 -14.28
C ALA A 397 34.12 4.07 -15.14
N GLY A 398 35.11 4.96 -15.27
CA GLY A 398 36.41 4.63 -15.85
C GLY A 398 37.53 5.36 -15.13
N CYS A 399 38.70 4.74 -15.10
CA CYS A 399 39.87 5.24 -14.39
C CYS A 399 41.14 4.91 -15.14
N ASP A 400 41.95 5.92 -15.39
CA ASP A 400 43.28 5.82 -15.97
C ASP A 400 44.31 6.42 -15.03
N SER A 401 45.49 5.79 -14.98
CA SER A 401 46.60 6.22 -14.14
C SER A 401 47.90 6.33 -14.93
N THR A 402 48.67 7.38 -14.67
CA THR A 402 50.01 7.57 -15.22
C THR A 402 51.03 7.78 -14.10
N TYR A 403 52.01 6.90 -14.00
CA TYR A 403 53.14 7.06 -13.09
C TYR A 403 54.03 8.24 -13.49
N LYS A 404 54.35 9.12 -12.54
CA LYS A 404 55.22 10.29 -12.72
C LYS A 404 56.28 10.34 -11.61
N PHE A 405 57.13 9.30 -11.53
CA PHE A 405 58.32 9.14 -10.67
C PHE A 405 58.12 9.31 -9.15
N THR A 406 57.48 10.37 -8.67
CA THR A 406 57.16 10.64 -7.26
C THR A 406 55.67 10.62 -6.97
N PHE A 407 54.81 10.64 -8.00
CA PHE A 407 53.36 10.64 -7.84
C PHE A 407 52.68 9.89 -8.98
N ASN A 408 51.42 9.55 -8.77
CA ASN A 408 50.53 9.02 -9.79
C ASN A 408 49.52 10.10 -10.18
N GLU A 409 49.33 10.34 -11.46
CA GLU A 409 48.23 11.18 -11.96
C GLU A 409 47.07 10.29 -12.38
N TYR A 410 45.87 10.60 -11.86
CA TYR A 410 44.64 9.88 -12.16
C TYR A 410 43.70 10.76 -12.98
N TRP A 411 43.01 10.10 -13.90
CA TRP A 411 41.86 10.62 -14.62
C TRP A 411 40.72 9.63 -14.43
N VAL A 412 39.66 10.06 -13.76
CA VAL A 412 38.48 9.26 -13.45
C VAL A 412 37.26 9.93 -14.08
N TRP A 413 36.29 9.14 -14.50
CA TRP A 413 35.01 9.64 -14.98
C TRP A 413 33.88 8.72 -14.53
N GLY A 414 32.67 9.25 -14.55
CA GLY A 414 31.48 8.49 -14.19
C GLY A 414 30.24 8.92 -14.95
N HIS A 415 29.23 8.06 -14.88
CA HIS A 415 27.88 8.25 -15.39
C HIS A 415 26.92 7.60 -14.41
N GLY A 416 25.87 8.31 -14.01
CA GLY A 416 24.85 7.76 -13.11
C GLY A 416 25.12 7.85 -11.62
N TRP A 417 26.17 8.56 -11.21
CA TRP A 417 26.57 8.74 -9.81
C TRP A 417 27.41 10.00 -9.65
N ALA A 418 27.60 10.49 -8.41
CA ALA A 418 28.26 11.77 -8.10
C ALA A 418 27.64 12.96 -8.88
N SER A 419 26.32 12.94 -9.01
CA SER A 419 25.55 13.75 -9.96
C SER A 419 25.09 15.10 -9.39
N SER A 420 25.35 15.41 -8.12
CA SER A 420 24.92 16.67 -7.48
C SER A 420 25.93 17.31 -6.54
N ASP A 421 26.92 16.58 -6.04
CA ASP A 421 27.82 17.02 -4.96
C ASP A 421 29.16 17.60 -5.45
N HIS A 422 29.31 17.82 -6.76
CA HIS A 422 30.56 18.24 -7.40
C HIS A 422 31.77 17.35 -7.06
N GLY A 423 31.53 16.06 -6.77
CA GLY A 423 32.53 15.04 -6.50
C GLY A 423 33.12 15.07 -5.10
N GLU A 424 32.52 15.77 -4.13
CA GLU A 424 33.03 15.83 -2.75
C GLU A 424 32.98 14.46 -2.04
N ALA A 425 31.94 13.64 -2.23
CA ALA A 425 31.88 12.29 -1.67
C ALA A 425 32.98 11.39 -2.24
N LEU A 426 33.21 11.44 -3.56
CA LEU A 426 34.30 10.70 -4.20
C LEU A 426 35.67 11.16 -3.68
N LYS A 427 35.87 12.49 -3.57
CA LYS A 427 37.11 13.06 -3.05
C LYS A 427 37.37 12.60 -1.62
N GLU A 428 36.35 12.47 -0.78
CA GLU A 428 36.48 11.97 0.58
C GLU A 428 37.01 10.53 0.61
N GLU A 429 36.46 9.64 -0.22
CA GLU A 429 36.96 8.27 -0.37
C GLU A 429 38.42 8.25 -0.87
N ILE A 430 38.76 9.15 -1.79
CA ILE A 430 40.12 9.26 -2.38
C ILE A 430 41.15 9.84 -1.40
N LYS A 431 40.75 10.64 -0.39
CA LYS A 431 41.68 11.15 0.63
C LYS A 431 42.42 10.01 1.36
N GLY A 432 41.77 8.86 1.53
CA GLY A 432 42.39 7.65 2.09
C GLY A 432 43.55 7.09 1.26
N CYS A 433 43.67 7.49 0.00
CA CYS A 433 44.65 6.98 -0.97
C CYS A 433 45.85 7.92 -1.18
N ALA A 434 46.28 8.61 -0.13
CA ALA A 434 47.39 9.57 -0.17
C ALA A 434 47.21 10.67 -1.24
N LEU A 435 46.01 11.25 -1.32
CA LEU A 435 45.68 12.38 -2.17
C LEU A 435 46.63 13.56 -1.89
N LEU A 436 47.29 14.06 -2.94
CA LEU A 436 48.15 15.24 -2.82
C LEU A 436 47.29 16.51 -2.71
N PRO A 437 47.68 17.46 -1.82
CA PRO A 437 46.93 18.69 -1.62
C PRO A 437 46.85 19.51 -2.90
N ASP A 438 45.72 20.21 -3.09
CA ASP A 438 45.47 21.13 -4.21
C ASP A 438 45.57 20.51 -5.62
N THR A 439 45.41 19.18 -5.72
CA THR A 439 45.44 18.49 -7.02
C THR A 439 44.06 18.07 -7.54
N TRP A 440 43.02 18.12 -6.70
CA TRP A 440 41.66 17.71 -7.05
C TRP A 440 40.98 18.70 -7.99
N LYS A 441 40.47 18.19 -9.12
CA LYS A 441 39.64 18.94 -10.05
C LYS A 441 38.50 18.05 -10.54
N PHE A 442 37.26 18.49 -10.34
CA PHE A 442 36.05 17.80 -10.80
C PHE A 442 35.25 18.72 -11.74
N THR A 443 34.71 18.16 -12.82
CA THR A 443 33.91 18.91 -13.80
C THR A 443 32.81 18.03 -14.39
N TYR A 444 31.57 18.52 -14.35
CA TYR A 444 30.45 17.95 -15.11
C TYR A 444 30.61 18.21 -16.62
N GLY A 445 30.15 17.28 -17.44
CA GLY A 445 30.15 17.38 -18.90
C GLY A 445 29.90 16.05 -19.58
N ILE A 446 29.01 16.05 -20.58
CA ILE A 446 28.69 14.88 -21.40
C ILE A 446 29.86 14.59 -22.36
N GLY A 447 30.42 13.39 -22.29
CA GLY A 447 31.42 12.90 -23.24
C GLY A 447 30.81 11.98 -24.32
N GLU A 448 31.50 11.82 -25.44
CA GLU A 448 31.13 10.86 -26.48
C GLU A 448 31.16 9.39 -25.98
N ASP A 449 31.88 9.14 -24.90
CA ASP A 449 31.99 7.88 -24.17
C ASP A 449 30.85 7.65 -23.16
N GLY A 450 29.86 8.55 -23.11
CA GLY A 450 28.71 8.44 -22.21
C GLY A 450 28.97 8.95 -20.79
N ARG A 451 30.17 9.43 -20.46
CA ARG A 451 30.44 10.04 -19.15
C ARG A 451 29.64 11.32 -18.94
N GLU A 452 29.35 11.63 -17.69
CA GLU A 452 28.64 12.84 -17.26
C GLU A 452 29.52 13.79 -16.45
N TRP A 453 30.68 13.32 -16.00
CA TRP A 453 31.68 14.12 -15.32
C TRP A 453 33.07 13.51 -15.45
N THR A 454 34.08 14.31 -15.14
CA THR A 454 35.48 13.89 -15.03
C THR A 454 36.12 14.46 -13.77
N ALA A 455 37.00 13.67 -13.16
CA ALA A 455 37.85 14.05 -12.04
C ALA A 455 39.33 13.84 -12.39
N ARG A 456 40.18 14.80 -12.04
CA ARG A 456 41.63 14.71 -12.14
C ARG A 456 42.27 15.01 -10.81
N PHE A 457 43.22 14.19 -10.40
CA PHE A 457 43.93 14.36 -9.14
C PHE A 457 45.27 13.63 -9.17
N ARG A 458 46.10 13.87 -8.15
CA ARG A 458 47.37 13.17 -7.97
C ARG A 458 47.44 12.55 -6.60
N THR A 459 48.06 11.38 -6.51
CA THR A 459 48.33 10.71 -5.23
C THR A 459 49.81 10.35 -5.11
N GLY A 460 50.23 9.89 -3.92
CA GLY A 460 51.53 9.23 -3.76
C GLY A 460 51.72 8.02 -4.69
N GLY A 461 52.95 7.50 -4.76
CA GLY A 461 53.24 6.32 -5.58
C GLY A 461 52.47 5.06 -5.13
N PHE A 462 52.19 4.17 -6.08
CA PHE A 462 51.63 2.82 -5.85
C PHE A 462 50.22 2.78 -5.23
N GLN A 463 49.39 3.80 -5.46
CA GLN A 463 48.03 3.91 -4.89
C GLN A 463 46.92 3.34 -5.79
N LYS A 464 47.27 2.65 -6.88
CA LYS A 464 46.32 2.19 -7.90
C LYS A 464 45.19 1.34 -7.32
N SER A 465 45.51 0.35 -6.49
CA SER A 465 44.49 -0.50 -5.85
C SER A 465 43.59 0.28 -4.89
N CYS A 466 44.14 1.26 -4.16
CA CYS A 466 43.36 2.08 -3.24
C CYS A 466 42.36 2.96 -4.02
N VAL A 467 42.84 3.66 -5.05
CA VAL A 467 41.99 4.51 -5.89
C VAL A 467 40.89 3.68 -6.58
N SER A 468 41.24 2.50 -7.08
CA SER A 468 40.30 1.52 -7.61
C SER A 468 39.15 1.21 -6.63
N ASN A 469 39.49 0.87 -5.39
CA ASN A 469 38.50 0.55 -4.36
C ASN A 469 37.65 1.76 -3.95
N ALA A 470 38.26 2.94 -3.86
CA ALA A 470 37.56 4.18 -3.53
C ALA A 470 36.52 4.55 -4.60
N VAL A 471 36.88 4.44 -5.89
CA VAL A 471 35.93 4.65 -7.00
C VAL A 471 34.84 3.58 -7.01
N GLY A 472 35.21 2.31 -6.81
CA GLY A 472 34.26 1.20 -6.72
C GLY A 472 33.22 1.39 -5.63
N LYS A 473 33.66 1.85 -4.44
CA LYS A 473 32.80 2.17 -3.31
C LYS A 473 31.91 3.39 -3.58
N ALA A 474 32.47 4.49 -4.07
CA ALA A 474 31.72 5.72 -4.33
C ALA A 474 30.67 5.57 -5.45
N SER A 475 30.95 4.73 -6.45
CA SER A 475 30.03 4.45 -7.56
C SER A 475 28.97 3.39 -7.23
N GLY A 476 29.20 2.56 -6.21
CA GLY A 476 28.38 1.37 -5.93
C GLY A 476 28.56 0.23 -6.94
N ILE A 477 29.51 0.32 -7.89
CA ILE A 477 29.78 -0.72 -8.90
C ILE A 477 30.55 -1.91 -8.29
N GLY A 478 31.18 -1.73 -7.12
CA GLY A 478 31.96 -2.78 -6.46
C GLY A 478 33.37 -2.89 -7.01
N ASP A 479 33.80 -4.09 -7.42
CA ASP A 479 35.16 -4.33 -7.92
C ASP A 479 35.43 -3.54 -9.20
N PHE A 480 36.36 -2.58 -9.11
CA PHE A 480 36.64 -1.61 -10.16
C PHE A 480 38.15 -1.47 -10.38
N GLY A 481 38.60 -1.51 -11.65
CA GLY A 481 40.01 -1.48 -12.02
C GLY A 481 40.42 -0.17 -12.70
N CYS A 482 41.48 0.47 -12.21
CA CYS A 482 42.16 1.53 -12.96
C CYS A 482 43.09 0.93 -14.03
N ALA A 483 43.13 1.53 -15.22
CA ALA A 483 44.08 1.21 -16.28
C ALA A 483 45.39 2.03 -16.14
N GLY A 484 46.39 1.71 -16.95
CA GLY A 484 47.66 2.44 -17.04
C GLY A 484 48.77 1.97 -16.10
N SER A 485 49.89 2.71 -16.12
CA SER A 485 51.20 2.32 -15.56
C SER A 485 51.45 2.73 -14.10
N GLY A 486 50.48 3.40 -13.48
CA GLY A 486 50.54 3.92 -12.11
C GLY A 486 50.61 2.86 -11.03
#